data_AF-A0ABD0KYD8-F1
#
_entry.id   AF-A0ABD0KYD8-F1
#
_cell.length_a   1.000
_cell.length_b   1.000
_cell.length_c   1.000
_cell.angle_alpha   90.00
_cell.angle_beta   90.00
_cell.angle_gamma   90.00
#
_symmetry.space_group_name_H-M   'P 1'
#
loop_
_entity.id
_entity.type
_entity.pdbx_description
1 polymer ?
#
loop_
_entity_poly.entity_id
_entity_poly.type
_entity_poly.pdbx_seq_one_letter_code
_entity_poly.pdbx_strand_id
1 'polypeptide(L)'
;MATHSYSTRSSHREVERERVEDEVGGDEPRETNLVNVEDEQIDASLNLTRSLIEKGKLLELSGTDLRSFVLEEENRLRDERRADADRRARLDELRIRADIARAEENRNNNSRQQPRENEHYSPKLPFYEDKDDIEQYIIQFERFARINAWGEDRWADKLGVLLKGKAREVYLKMDDEEASDYETLKERLLERFQLTAETYRKKFRMSRRDQKDSYKEHVTKLSLWLDRWLVMSGKDKSVNDVKDLMIQEQVLEGMPQELVTYIMDRKPETAKELASLATTYEEARARTKKHTTNGGSSGGNRSGDNKRWI
;
A
#
# COMPACT_ATOMS: atom_id res chain seq x y z
N MET A 1 -23.42 46.73 68.62
CA MET A 1 -24.61 46.77 69.49
C MET A 1 -25.80 46.22 68.70
N ALA A 2 -26.64 45.40 69.35
CA ALA A 2 -27.79 44.60 68.86
C ALA A 2 -27.40 43.37 68.00
N THR A 3 -27.28 42.13 68.48
CA THR A 3 -28.14 41.17 69.25
C THR A 3 -29.24 40.47 68.45
N HIS A 4 -29.16 39.13 68.43
CA HIS A 4 -30.19 38.07 68.61
C HIS A 4 -29.78 36.84 67.76
N SER A 5 -29.25 35.71 68.26
CA SER A 5 -29.63 34.77 69.34
C SER A 5 -30.48 33.59 68.87
N TYR A 6 -30.01 32.38 69.24
CA TYR A 6 -30.70 31.07 69.31
C TYR A 6 -31.03 30.36 67.98
N SER A 7 -31.11 29.04 67.87
CA SER A 7 -30.73 27.87 68.66
C SER A 7 -31.23 26.66 67.85
N THR A 8 -30.43 25.61 67.76
CA THR A 8 -30.79 24.19 67.86
C THR A 8 -32.16 23.74 67.31
N ARG A 9 -32.17 22.75 66.40
CA ARG A 9 -32.66 21.38 66.70
C ARG A 9 -32.77 20.48 65.46
N SER A 10 -31.91 19.47 65.48
CA SER A 10 -32.03 18.13 64.91
C SER A 10 -33.45 17.60 64.68
N SER A 11 -33.69 17.12 63.47
CA SER A 11 -34.59 16.03 63.04
C SER A 11 -34.96 16.32 61.59
N HIS A 12 -34.90 15.42 60.62
CA HIS A 12 -34.80 13.98 60.59
C HIS A 12 -34.75 13.65 59.09
N ARG A 13 -34.01 12.61 58.67
CA ARG A 13 -34.28 11.78 57.48
C ARG A 13 -34.30 12.49 56.10
N GLU A 14 -33.43 12.18 55.15
CA GLU A 14 -33.32 10.90 54.42
C GLU A 14 -33.10 11.28 52.95
N VAL A 15 -32.40 10.42 52.19
CA VAL A 15 -32.10 10.56 50.75
C VAL A 15 -30.94 11.53 50.50
N GLU A 16 -29.76 11.15 50.01
CA GLU A 16 -29.42 10.18 48.96
C GLU A 16 -27.92 9.85 49.11
N ARG A 17 -27.58 8.56 49.19
CA ARG A 17 -26.21 8.09 48.98
C ARG A 17 -26.07 7.76 47.51
N GLU A 18 -25.41 8.63 46.75
CA GLU A 18 -24.73 8.21 45.53
C GLU A 18 -23.64 9.22 45.18
N ARG A 19 -22.40 8.91 45.55
CA ARG A 19 -21.24 9.47 44.85
C ARG A 19 -20.12 8.44 44.88
N VAL A 20 -19.91 7.88 43.69
CA VAL A 20 -18.81 7.02 43.29
C VAL A 20 -17.52 7.85 43.37
N GLU A 21 -16.53 7.37 44.11
CA GLU A 21 -15.13 7.83 44.05
C GLU A 21 -14.23 6.60 43.85
N ASP A 22 -13.64 6.56 42.66
CA ASP A 22 -12.26 6.25 42.26
C ASP A 22 -11.37 5.29 43.08
N GLU A 23 -10.98 4.24 42.36
CA GLU A 23 -9.64 3.66 42.13
C GLU A 23 -8.61 3.36 43.25
N VAL A 24 -7.91 2.24 42.96
CA VAL A 24 -6.53 1.85 43.31
C VAL A 24 -6.34 0.92 44.50
N GLY A 25 -6.15 -0.37 44.15
CA GLY A 25 -4.93 -1.12 44.49
C GLY A 25 -4.79 -1.65 45.92
N GLY A 26 -4.85 -2.99 46.04
CA GLY A 26 -4.42 -3.70 47.23
C GLY A 26 -4.54 -5.21 47.04
N ASP A 27 -3.53 -5.82 46.43
CA ASP A 27 -3.23 -7.25 46.62
C ASP A 27 -3.07 -7.50 48.14
N GLU A 28 -3.98 -8.26 48.74
CA GLU A 28 -3.82 -8.87 50.06
C GLU A 28 -3.71 -10.41 49.94
N PRO A 29 -2.93 -11.07 50.81
CA PRO A 29 -2.02 -12.13 50.41
C PRO A 29 -2.59 -13.55 50.51
N ARG A 30 -2.11 -14.42 49.61
CA ARG A 30 -2.35 -15.87 49.49
C ARG A 30 -1.73 -16.73 50.61
N GLU A 31 -1.61 -16.24 51.84
CA GLU A 31 -0.95 -16.98 52.92
C GLU A 31 -1.91 -17.81 53.80
N THR A 32 -3.22 -17.52 53.80
CA THR A 32 -4.19 -18.21 54.67
C THR A 32 -4.66 -19.58 54.16
N ASN A 33 -4.35 -19.94 52.91
CA ASN A 33 -4.79 -21.21 52.30
C ASN A 33 -3.73 -22.33 52.31
N LEU A 34 -2.47 -22.03 52.66
CA LEU A 34 -1.42 -23.06 52.75
C LEU A 34 -1.49 -23.79 54.10
N VAL A 35 -1.72 -23.06 55.19
CA VAL A 35 -1.76 -23.62 56.56
C VAL A 35 -2.91 -24.61 56.74
N ASN A 36 -4.09 -24.33 56.19
CA ASN A 36 -5.26 -25.22 56.33
C ASN A 36 -5.15 -26.52 55.54
N VAL A 37 -4.46 -26.53 54.39
CA VAL A 37 -4.30 -27.73 53.55
C VAL A 37 -3.24 -28.66 54.13
N GLU A 38 -2.19 -28.10 54.72
CA GLU A 38 -1.14 -28.86 55.40
C GLU A 38 -1.68 -29.54 56.67
N ASP A 39 -2.48 -28.83 57.48
CA ASP A 39 -3.10 -29.37 58.70
C ASP A 39 -4.11 -30.50 58.40
N GLU A 40 -4.95 -30.36 57.36
CA GLU A 40 -5.87 -31.42 56.93
C GLU A 40 -5.13 -32.66 56.36
N GLN A 41 -4.01 -32.46 55.65
CA GLN A 41 -3.19 -33.57 55.16
C GLN A 41 -2.45 -34.30 56.28
N ILE A 42 -2.01 -33.58 57.31
CA ILE A 42 -1.39 -34.16 58.50
C ILE A 42 -2.41 -35.01 59.26
N ASP A 43 -3.63 -34.50 59.47
CA ASP A 43 -4.69 -35.25 60.16
C ASP A 43 -5.12 -36.51 59.38
N ALA A 44 -5.23 -36.43 58.05
CA ALA A 44 -5.52 -37.59 57.20
C ALA A 44 -4.39 -38.64 57.27
N SER A 45 -3.13 -38.21 57.28
CA SER A 45 -1.96 -39.08 57.39
C SER A 45 -1.89 -39.79 58.76
N LEU A 46 -2.17 -39.06 59.84
CA LEU A 46 -2.22 -39.60 61.20
C LEU A 46 -3.36 -40.61 61.37
N ASN A 47 -4.53 -40.34 60.81
CA ASN A 47 -5.68 -41.25 60.84
C ASN A 47 -5.43 -42.52 60.02
N LEU A 48 -4.80 -42.40 58.85
CA LEU A 48 -4.39 -43.55 58.03
C LEU A 48 -3.38 -44.43 58.78
N THR A 49 -2.35 -43.82 59.37
CA THR A 49 -1.31 -44.54 60.10
C THR A 49 -1.90 -45.28 61.31
N ARG A 50 -2.82 -44.65 62.05
CA ARG A 50 -3.55 -45.30 63.15
C ARG A 50 -4.38 -46.50 62.67
N SER A 51 -5.10 -46.35 61.55
CA SER A 51 -5.89 -47.45 60.96
C SER A 51 -5.02 -48.62 60.51
N LEU A 52 -3.86 -48.35 59.90
CA LEU A 52 -2.91 -49.40 59.49
C LEU A 52 -2.31 -50.13 60.69
N ILE A 53 -1.98 -49.42 61.77
CA ILE A 53 -1.50 -50.01 63.02
C ILE A 53 -2.58 -50.92 63.65
N GLU A 54 -3.84 -50.48 63.67
CA GLU A 54 -4.95 -51.28 64.20
C GLU A 54 -5.18 -52.54 63.36
N LYS A 55 -5.16 -52.41 62.03
CA LYS A 55 -5.24 -53.53 61.10
C LYS A 55 -4.10 -54.53 61.28
N GLY A 56 -2.87 -54.06 61.48
CA GLY A 56 -1.71 -54.92 61.74
C GLY A 56 -1.79 -55.63 63.09
N LYS A 57 -2.32 -54.98 64.13
CA LYS A 57 -2.58 -55.62 65.44
C LYS A 57 -3.68 -56.68 65.35
N LEU A 58 -4.70 -56.48 64.53
CA LEU A 58 -5.76 -57.47 64.27
C LEU A 58 -5.22 -58.73 63.58
N LEU A 59 -4.13 -58.59 62.83
CA LEU A 59 -3.37 -59.70 62.20
C LEU A 59 -2.34 -60.33 63.16
N GLU A 60 -2.42 -60.03 64.47
CA GLU A 60 -1.52 -60.51 65.53
C GLU A 60 -0.03 -60.11 65.35
N LEU A 61 0.25 -59.11 64.51
CA LEU A 61 1.61 -58.62 64.29
C LEU A 61 2.05 -57.69 65.44
N SER A 62 3.29 -57.85 65.89
CA SER A 62 3.86 -57.03 66.97
C SER A 62 5.33 -56.67 66.70
N GLY A 63 5.84 -55.67 67.44
CA GLY A 63 7.26 -55.30 67.37
C GLY A 63 7.71 -54.87 65.97
N THR A 64 8.68 -55.59 65.40
CA THR A 64 9.28 -55.32 64.09
C THR A 64 8.32 -55.65 62.94
N ASP A 65 7.52 -56.70 63.07
CA ASP A 65 6.68 -57.21 61.98
C ASP A 65 5.49 -56.27 61.72
N LEU A 66 4.96 -55.66 62.79
CA LEU A 66 3.96 -54.60 62.68
C LEU A 66 4.52 -53.34 61.98
N ARG A 67 5.78 -52.98 62.25
CA ARG A 67 6.44 -51.84 61.60
C ARG A 67 6.67 -52.09 60.12
N SER A 68 7.09 -53.31 59.75
CA SER A 68 7.26 -53.70 58.35
C SER A 68 5.93 -53.68 57.59
N PHE A 69 4.85 -54.20 58.19
CA PHE A 69 3.51 -54.18 57.59
C PHE A 69 3.00 -52.75 57.33
N VAL A 70 3.11 -51.86 58.33
CA VAL A 70 2.66 -50.47 58.16
C VAL A 70 3.49 -49.76 57.09
N LEU A 71 4.80 -49.95 57.05
CA LEU A 71 5.69 -49.36 56.06
C LEU A 71 5.40 -49.86 54.64
N GLU A 72 5.14 -51.16 54.47
CA GLU A 72 4.81 -51.76 53.18
C GLU A 72 3.46 -51.26 52.65
N GLU A 73 2.42 -51.24 53.49
CA GLU A 73 1.10 -50.71 53.12
C GLU A 73 1.16 -49.21 52.81
N GLU A 74 1.92 -48.44 53.58
CA GLU A 74 2.09 -47.01 53.33
C GLU A 74 2.82 -46.74 52.01
N ASN A 75 3.87 -47.51 51.70
CA ASN A 75 4.56 -47.43 50.41
C ASN A 75 3.63 -47.83 49.26
N ARG A 76 2.83 -48.90 49.42
CA ARG A 76 1.85 -49.30 48.40
C ARG A 76 0.85 -48.18 48.12
N LEU A 77 0.29 -47.56 49.17
CA LEU A 77 -0.65 -46.45 49.02
C LEU A 77 0.01 -45.20 48.42
N ARG A 78 1.28 -44.93 48.73
CA ARG A 78 2.05 -43.84 48.11
C ARG A 78 2.24 -44.08 46.61
N ASP A 79 2.58 -45.30 46.22
CA ASP A 79 2.76 -45.66 44.81
C ASP A 79 1.43 -45.65 44.04
N GLU A 80 0.34 -46.09 44.65
CA GLU A 80 -1.01 -45.97 44.07
C GLU A 80 -1.41 -44.49 43.87
N ARG A 81 -1.14 -43.62 44.84
CA ARG A 81 -1.39 -42.17 44.70
C ARG A 81 -0.54 -41.54 43.59
N ARG A 82 0.72 -41.93 43.47
CA ARG A 82 1.60 -41.49 42.37
C ARG A 82 1.05 -41.95 41.02
N ALA A 83 0.65 -43.20 40.91
CA ALA A 83 0.07 -43.74 39.68
C ALA A 83 -1.27 -43.07 39.31
N ASP A 84 -2.10 -42.71 40.29
CA ASP A 84 -3.34 -41.95 40.04
C ASP A 84 -3.05 -40.50 39.61
N ALA A 85 -2.08 -39.83 40.25
CA ALA A 85 -1.64 -38.49 39.88
C ALA A 85 -1.08 -38.46 38.44
N ASP A 86 -0.24 -39.42 38.08
CA ASP A 86 0.29 -39.56 36.71
C ASP A 86 -0.83 -39.82 35.70
N ARG A 87 -1.83 -40.63 36.06
CA ARG A 87 -3.00 -40.89 35.20
C ARG A 87 -3.80 -39.61 34.98
N ARG A 88 -4.04 -38.83 36.02
CA ARG A 88 -4.73 -37.53 35.94
C ARG A 88 -3.96 -36.55 35.07
N ALA A 89 -2.65 -36.42 35.28
CA ALA A 89 -1.79 -35.55 34.48
C ALA A 89 -1.83 -35.90 32.99
N ARG A 90 -1.79 -37.20 32.64
CA ARG A 90 -1.92 -37.67 31.25
C ARG A 90 -3.28 -37.32 30.65
N LEU A 91 -4.37 -37.44 31.41
CA LEU A 91 -5.70 -37.08 30.94
C LEU A 91 -5.83 -35.57 30.70
N ASP A 92 -5.26 -34.75 31.58
CA ASP A 92 -5.24 -33.30 31.42
C ASP A 92 -4.41 -32.88 30.21
N GLU A 93 -3.26 -33.51 29.98
CA GLU A 93 -2.43 -33.27 28.80
C GLU A 93 -3.20 -33.60 27.50
N LEU A 94 -3.89 -34.74 27.45
CA LEU A 94 -4.72 -35.12 26.30
C LEU A 94 -5.89 -34.15 26.08
N ARG A 95 -6.50 -33.66 27.16
CA ARG A 95 -7.58 -32.68 27.09
C ARG A 95 -7.08 -31.35 26.51
N ILE A 96 -5.97 -30.83 27.03
CA ILE A 96 -5.34 -29.60 26.52
C ILE A 96 -4.99 -29.76 25.04
N ARG A 97 -4.41 -30.91 24.65
CA ARG A 97 -4.08 -31.19 23.26
C ARG A 97 -5.32 -31.23 22.35
N ALA A 98 -6.42 -31.81 22.82
CA ALA A 98 -7.68 -31.84 22.07
C ALA A 98 -8.29 -30.43 21.93
N ASP A 99 -8.20 -29.61 22.98
CA ASP A 99 -8.68 -28.23 22.95
C ASP A 99 -7.84 -27.36 21.99
N ILE A 100 -6.51 -27.55 21.98
CA ILE A 100 -5.61 -26.91 20.99
C ILE A 100 -5.98 -27.35 19.57
N ALA A 101 -6.15 -28.65 19.32
CA ALA A 101 -6.50 -29.16 18.00
C ALA A 101 -7.87 -28.64 17.51
N ARG A 102 -8.87 -28.56 18.40
CA ARG A 102 -10.18 -27.95 18.10
C ARG A 102 -10.07 -26.45 17.81
N ALA A 103 -9.23 -25.74 18.56
CA ALA A 103 -8.99 -24.33 18.33
C ALA A 103 -8.29 -24.10 16.98
N GLU A 104 -7.33 -24.95 16.61
CA GLU A 104 -6.67 -24.93 15.30
C GLU A 104 -7.63 -25.27 14.15
N GLU A 105 -8.48 -26.29 14.31
CA GLU A 105 -9.50 -26.66 13.32
C GLU A 105 -10.51 -25.53 13.12
N ASN A 106 -10.99 -24.91 14.21
CA ASN A 106 -11.84 -23.73 14.13
C ASN A 106 -11.13 -22.55 13.46
N ARG A 107 -9.84 -22.32 13.77
CA ARG A 107 -9.04 -21.26 13.13
C ARG A 107 -8.86 -21.49 11.64
N ASN A 108 -8.67 -22.75 11.21
CA ASN A 108 -8.52 -23.12 9.82
C ASN A 108 -9.85 -23.04 9.04
N ASN A 109 -10.97 -23.43 9.67
CA ASN A 109 -12.31 -23.22 9.12
C ASN A 109 -12.68 -21.73 9.00
N ASN A 110 -12.29 -20.91 9.98
CA ASN A 110 -12.47 -19.46 9.94
C ASN A 110 -11.50 -18.75 8.97
N SER A 111 -10.46 -19.43 8.48
CA SER A 111 -9.55 -18.91 7.45
C SER A 111 -10.10 -19.12 6.03
N ARG A 112 -11.06 -20.05 5.85
CA ARG A 112 -11.79 -20.27 4.58
C ARG A 112 -12.99 -19.34 4.41
N GLN A 113 -13.53 -18.83 5.50
CA GLN A 113 -14.39 -17.66 5.46
C GLN A 113 -13.46 -16.45 5.55
N GLN A 114 -13.09 -15.87 4.40
CA GLN A 114 -12.57 -14.51 4.41
C GLN A 114 -13.47 -13.70 5.35
N PRO A 115 -12.91 -12.87 6.25
CA PRO A 115 -13.74 -11.92 6.96
C PRO A 115 -14.51 -11.21 5.86
N ARG A 116 -15.85 -11.29 5.91
CA ARG A 116 -16.67 -10.27 5.29
C ARG A 116 -16.29 -9.03 6.06
N GLU A 117 -15.20 -8.40 5.64
CA GLU A 117 -14.86 -7.06 6.06
C GLU A 117 -16.17 -6.31 5.96
N ASN A 118 -16.49 -5.63 7.06
CA ASN A 118 -17.55 -4.66 7.11
C ASN A 118 -17.62 -3.98 5.74
N GLU A 119 -18.83 -3.70 5.30
CA GLU A 119 -19.16 -2.76 4.23
C GLU A 119 -18.65 -1.36 4.66
N HIS A 120 -17.35 -1.27 4.90
CA HIS A 120 -16.58 -0.07 5.12
C HIS A 120 -16.75 0.67 3.82
N TYR A 121 -17.21 1.91 3.94
CA TYR A 121 -17.16 2.89 2.88
C TYR A 121 -15.79 2.81 2.19
N SER A 122 -15.67 2.00 1.14
CA SER A 122 -14.55 2.07 0.22
C SER A 122 -14.70 3.46 -0.40
N PRO A 123 -13.76 4.39 -0.16
CA PRO A 123 -13.87 5.73 -0.72
C PRO A 123 -14.06 5.58 -2.22
N LYS A 124 -15.19 6.02 -2.78
CA LYS A 124 -15.40 5.84 -4.22
C LYS A 124 -14.45 6.79 -4.95
N LEU A 125 -13.62 6.27 -5.84
CA LEU A 125 -12.82 7.12 -6.70
C LEU A 125 -13.78 7.96 -7.56
N PRO A 126 -13.65 9.30 -7.57
CA PRO A 126 -14.51 10.14 -8.39
C PRO A 126 -14.28 9.84 -9.88
N PHE A 127 -15.28 10.14 -10.71
CA PHE A 127 -15.11 10.08 -12.16
C PHE A 127 -14.08 11.13 -12.61
N TYR A 128 -13.29 10.79 -13.61
CA TYR A 128 -12.44 11.75 -14.32
C TYR A 128 -13.32 12.76 -15.07
N GLU A 129 -13.00 14.05 -14.96
CA GLU A 129 -13.56 15.12 -15.78
C GLU A 129 -12.46 15.80 -16.62
N ASP A 130 -12.82 16.36 -17.79
CA ASP A 130 -11.85 17.00 -18.72
C ASP A 130 -11.06 18.18 -18.12
N LYS A 131 -11.50 18.72 -16.98
CA LYS A 131 -10.82 19.78 -16.22
C LYS A 131 -9.70 19.23 -15.33
N ASP A 132 -9.72 17.94 -15.03
CA ASP A 132 -8.78 17.28 -14.15
C ASP A 132 -7.49 16.94 -14.91
N ASP A 133 -6.36 16.94 -14.19
CA ASP A 133 -5.10 16.48 -14.72
C ASP A 133 -5.12 14.94 -14.84
N ILE A 134 -5.20 14.44 -16.07
CA ILE A 134 -5.31 13.00 -16.36
C ILE A 134 -4.14 12.21 -15.77
N GLU A 135 -2.93 12.78 -15.68
CA GLU A 135 -1.79 12.05 -15.12
C GLU A 135 -1.91 11.93 -13.60
N GLN A 136 -2.35 12.98 -12.92
CA GLN A 136 -2.65 12.90 -11.49
C GLN A 136 -3.80 11.93 -11.21
N TYR A 137 -4.81 11.93 -12.08
CA TYR A 137 -5.93 10.99 -11.98
C TYR A 137 -5.49 9.53 -12.13
N ILE A 138 -4.65 9.23 -13.13
CA ILE A 138 -4.08 7.89 -13.33
C ILE A 138 -3.28 7.45 -12.10
N ILE A 139 -2.41 8.31 -11.55
CA ILE A 139 -1.65 7.99 -10.33
C ILE A 139 -2.59 7.73 -9.14
N GLN A 140 -3.65 8.52 -9.00
CA GLN A 140 -4.64 8.33 -7.94
C GLN A 140 -5.38 7.00 -8.12
N PHE A 141 -5.76 6.67 -9.36
CA PHE A 141 -6.38 5.40 -9.72
C PHE A 141 -5.47 4.21 -9.39
N GLU A 142 -4.19 4.23 -9.80
CA GLU A 142 -3.25 3.14 -9.52
C GLU A 142 -3.04 2.92 -8.01
N ARG A 143 -2.98 4.01 -7.23
CA ARG A 143 -2.90 3.93 -5.77
C ARG A 143 -4.19 3.33 -5.19
N PHE A 144 -5.33 3.78 -5.69
CA PHE A 144 -6.63 3.28 -5.26
C PHE A 144 -6.81 1.79 -5.58
N ALA A 145 -6.47 1.37 -6.79
CA ALA A 145 -6.52 -0.01 -7.24
C ALA A 145 -5.64 -0.92 -6.38
N ARG A 146 -4.41 -0.48 -6.05
CA ARG A 146 -3.50 -1.20 -5.14
C ARG A 146 -4.04 -1.33 -3.72
N ILE A 147 -4.62 -0.26 -3.16
CA ILE A 147 -5.24 -0.29 -1.82
C ILE A 147 -6.39 -1.29 -1.78
N ASN A 148 -7.16 -1.40 -2.86
CA ASN A 148 -8.28 -2.33 -2.96
C ASN A 148 -7.88 -3.71 -3.52
N ALA A 149 -6.58 -3.99 -3.67
CA ALA A 149 -6.04 -5.24 -4.21
C ALA A 149 -6.72 -5.70 -5.51
N TRP A 150 -7.00 -4.76 -6.42
CA TRP A 150 -7.52 -5.09 -7.74
C TRP A 150 -6.42 -5.77 -8.57
N GLY A 151 -6.75 -6.92 -9.18
CA GLY A 151 -5.88 -7.53 -10.18
C GLY A 151 -5.68 -6.60 -11.38
N GLU A 152 -4.44 -6.49 -11.85
CA GLU A 152 -4.03 -5.61 -12.95
C GLU A 152 -4.80 -5.90 -14.25
N ASP A 153 -5.22 -7.15 -14.44
CA ASP A 153 -6.11 -7.61 -15.52
C ASP A 153 -7.45 -6.88 -15.57
N ARG A 154 -7.89 -6.29 -14.46
CA ARG A 154 -9.17 -5.55 -14.37
C ARG A 154 -8.98 -4.05 -14.29
N TRP A 155 -7.74 -3.55 -14.28
CA TRP A 155 -7.49 -2.12 -14.13
C TRP A 155 -8.03 -1.33 -15.31
N ALA A 156 -7.88 -1.83 -16.54
CA ALA A 156 -8.36 -1.18 -17.74
C ALA A 156 -9.89 -1.01 -17.73
N ASP A 157 -10.64 -2.08 -17.43
CA ASP A 157 -12.10 -2.05 -17.31
C ASP A 157 -12.59 -1.07 -16.23
N LYS A 158 -11.93 -1.10 -15.06
CA LYS A 158 -12.28 -0.24 -13.93
C LYS A 158 -11.96 1.22 -14.22
N LEU A 159 -10.86 1.50 -14.92
CA LEU A 159 -10.52 2.85 -15.35
C LEU A 159 -11.53 3.33 -16.38
N GLY A 160 -11.82 2.53 -17.41
CA GLY A 160 -12.72 2.88 -18.51
C GLY A 160 -14.10 3.36 -18.06
N VAL A 161 -14.70 2.71 -17.06
CA VAL A 161 -16.00 3.13 -16.51
C VAL A 161 -15.95 4.43 -15.70
N LEU A 162 -14.77 4.82 -15.21
CA LEU A 162 -14.56 6.05 -14.45
C LEU A 162 -14.22 7.26 -15.33
N LEU A 163 -13.90 7.04 -16.61
CA LEU A 163 -13.60 8.11 -17.56
C LEU A 163 -14.86 8.80 -18.07
N LYS A 164 -14.81 10.13 -18.22
CA LYS A 164 -15.81 10.93 -18.94
C LYS A 164 -15.14 11.80 -20.01
N GLY A 165 -15.98 12.45 -20.81
CA GLY A 165 -15.54 13.43 -21.81
C GLY A 165 -14.53 12.86 -22.80
N LYS A 166 -13.46 13.61 -23.03
CA LYS A 166 -12.42 13.29 -24.01
C LYS A 166 -11.67 12.00 -23.68
N ALA A 167 -11.51 11.67 -22.40
CA ALA A 167 -10.84 10.43 -21.99
C ALA A 167 -11.69 9.21 -22.34
N ARG A 168 -13.00 9.29 -22.13
CA ARG A 168 -13.94 8.22 -22.50
C ARG A 168 -13.99 8.01 -24.01
N GLU A 169 -13.90 9.07 -24.80
CA GLU A 169 -13.80 8.95 -26.26
C GLU A 169 -12.57 8.17 -26.72
N VAL A 170 -11.45 8.23 -25.98
CA VAL A 170 -10.26 7.41 -26.29
C VAL A 170 -10.57 5.95 -26.06
N TYR A 171 -11.06 5.64 -24.86
CA TYR A 171 -11.42 4.27 -24.47
C TYR A 171 -12.39 3.64 -25.47
N LEU A 172 -13.42 4.36 -25.92
CA LEU A 172 -14.41 3.87 -26.88
C LEU A 172 -13.90 3.73 -28.33
N LYS A 173 -12.73 4.29 -28.67
CA LYS A 173 -12.13 4.19 -30.01
C LYS A 173 -11.10 3.08 -30.12
N MET A 174 -10.65 2.55 -28.99
CA MET A 174 -9.77 1.40 -28.94
C MET A 174 -10.56 0.14 -29.27
N ASP A 175 -9.90 -0.87 -29.82
CA ASP A 175 -10.52 -2.18 -29.95
C ASP A 175 -10.59 -2.88 -28.58
N ASP A 176 -11.37 -3.97 -28.49
CA ASP A 176 -11.63 -4.64 -27.22
C ASP A 176 -10.34 -5.22 -26.59
N GLU A 177 -9.38 -5.63 -27.43
CA GLU A 177 -8.09 -6.17 -26.98
C GLU A 177 -7.23 -5.06 -26.36
N GLU A 178 -7.03 -3.95 -27.07
CA GLU A 178 -6.29 -2.78 -26.59
C GLU A 178 -6.97 -2.13 -25.37
N ALA A 179 -8.30 -2.07 -25.34
CA ALA A 179 -9.06 -1.45 -24.25
C ALA A 179 -9.04 -2.28 -22.96
N SER A 180 -8.76 -3.59 -23.06
CA SER A 180 -8.60 -4.50 -21.92
C SER A 180 -7.19 -4.48 -21.32
N ASP A 181 -6.19 -3.99 -22.07
CA ASP A 181 -4.83 -3.82 -21.57
C ASP A 181 -4.64 -2.44 -20.92
N TYR A 182 -4.25 -2.45 -19.64
CA TYR A 182 -4.11 -1.23 -18.85
C TYR A 182 -2.98 -0.34 -19.36
N GLU A 183 -1.84 -0.91 -19.72
CA GLU A 183 -0.69 -0.12 -20.19
C GLU A 183 -0.98 0.54 -21.53
N THR A 184 -1.57 -0.20 -22.48
CA THR A 184 -2.03 0.38 -23.76
C THR A 184 -3.07 1.49 -23.55
N LEU A 185 -4.08 1.28 -22.69
CA LEU A 185 -5.07 2.31 -22.37
C LEU A 185 -4.42 3.56 -21.76
N LYS A 186 -3.51 3.38 -20.82
CA LYS A 186 -2.77 4.46 -20.17
C LYS A 186 -1.96 5.26 -21.19
N GLU A 187 -1.21 4.60 -22.06
CA GLU A 187 -0.45 5.27 -23.12
C GLU A 187 -1.36 6.10 -24.03
N ARG A 188 -2.45 5.52 -24.54
CA ARG A 188 -3.40 6.22 -25.42
C ARG A 188 -4.06 7.42 -24.76
N LEU A 189 -4.38 7.32 -23.47
CA LEU A 189 -4.89 8.45 -22.69
C LEU A 189 -3.84 9.56 -22.60
N LEU A 190 -2.61 9.24 -22.18
CA LEU A 190 -1.54 10.23 -22.06
C LEU A 190 -1.24 10.92 -23.41
N GLU A 191 -1.26 10.18 -24.51
CA GLU A 191 -1.12 10.72 -25.88
C GLU A 191 -2.25 11.68 -26.25
N ARG A 192 -3.52 11.29 -26.04
CA ARG A 192 -4.69 12.12 -26.38
C ARG A 192 -4.67 13.46 -25.65
N PHE A 193 -4.29 13.45 -24.37
CA PHE A 193 -4.19 14.65 -23.56
C PHE A 193 -2.91 15.46 -23.82
N GLN A 194 -2.17 15.10 -24.89
CA GLN A 194 -0.98 15.78 -25.35
C GLN A 194 0.07 15.90 -24.24
N LEU A 195 0.20 14.90 -23.37
CA LEU A 195 1.23 14.87 -22.34
C LEU A 195 2.59 14.47 -22.93
N THR A 196 2.97 15.12 -24.03
CA THR A 196 4.27 14.95 -24.68
C THR A 196 5.33 15.80 -23.99
N ALA A 197 6.60 15.46 -24.22
CA ALA A 197 7.74 16.28 -23.81
C ALA A 197 7.57 17.75 -24.21
N GLU A 198 7.06 18.02 -25.42
CA GLU A 198 6.85 19.37 -25.94
C GLU A 198 5.80 20.17 -25.17
N THR A 199 4.74 19.51 -24.70
CA THR A 199 3.72 20.17 -23.87
C THR A 199 4.27 20.57 -22.51
N TYR A 200 5.07 19.69 -21.89
CA TYR A 200 5.73 20.00 -20.62
C TYR A 200 6.77 21.11 -20.75
N ARG A 201 7.54 21.12 -21.84
CA ARG A 201 8.43 22.23 -22.20
C ARG A 201 7.66 23.55 -22.31
N LYS A 202 6.56 23.58 -23.07
CA LYS A 202 5.71 24.77 -23.21
C LYS A 202 5.17 25.23 -21.86
N LYS A 203 4.64 24.31 -21.04
CA LYS A 203 4.16 24.61 -19.68
C LYS A 203 5.29 25.23 -18.84
N PHE A 204 6.48 24.67 -18.86
CA PHE A 204 7.65 25.20 -18.15
C PHE A 204 8.04 26.62 -18.63
N ARG A 205 8.23 26.82 -19.94
CA ARG A 205 8.68 28.10 -20.52
C ARG A 205 7.63 29.21 -20.45
N MET A 206 6.37 28.87 -20.67
CA MET A 206 5.25 29.82 -20.70
C MET A 206 4.64 30.06 -19.32
N SER A 207 5.00 29.27 -18.31
CA SER A 207 4.46 29.48 -16.97
C SER A 207 4.80 30.86 -16.44
N ARG A 208 3.80 31.49 -15.87
CA ARG A 208 3.90 32.72 -15.10
C ARG A 208 3.24 32.47 -13.75
N ARG A 209 3.74 33.11 -12.71
CA ARG A 209 3.16 33.03 -11.37
C ARG A 209 1.75 33.61 -11.40
N ASP A 210 0.76 32.84 -10.96
CA ASP A 210 -0.59 33.36 -10.72
C ASP A 210 -0.55 34.36 -9.55
N GLN A 211 -1.44 35.35 -9.54
CA GLN A 211 -1.55 36.29 -8.43
C GLN A 211 -1.98 35.60 -7.12
N LYS A 212 -2.63 34.43 -7.22
CA LYS A 212 -3.07 33.61 -6.08
C LYS A 212 -2.00 32.65 -5.56
N ASP A 213 -0.97 32.35 -6.36
CA ASP A 213 0.08 31.39 -6.00
C ASP A 213 1.22 32.06 -5.23
N SER A 214 1.72 31.41 -4.19
CA SER A 214 2.96 31.81 -3.53
C SER A 214 4.18 31.53 -4.43
N TYR A 215 5.29 32.24 -4.20
CA TYR A 215 6.54 31.95 -4.93
C TYR A 215 7.06 30.53 -4.69
N LYS A 216 6.82 29.96 -3.49
CA LYS A 216 7.21 28.58 -3.18
C LYS A 216 6.46 27.59 -4.06
N GLU A 217 5.14 27.74 -4.17
CA GLU A 217 4.30 26.90 -5.03
C GLU A 217 4.69 27.03 -6.50
N HIS A 218 4.99 28.25 -6.97
CA HIS A 218 5.43 28.46 -8.34
C HIS A 218 6.75 27.76 -8.67
N VAL A 219 7.73 27.81 -7.75
CA VAL A 219 8.99 27.09 -7.91
C VAL A 219 8.75 25.58 -7.93
N THR A 220 7.94 25.04 -7.02
CA THR A 220 7.57 23.61 -7.02
C THR A 220 6.91 23.19 -8.33
N LYS A 221 6.04 24.03 -8.88
CA LYS A 221 5.36 23.81 -10.16
C LYS A 221 6.33 23.80 -11.35
N LEU A 222 7.27 24.74 -11.38
CA LEU A 222 8.33 24.79 -12.38
C LEU A 222 9.22 23.55 -12.32
N SER A 223 9.65 23.14 -11.12
CA SER A 223 10.42 21.91 -10.94
C SER A 223 9.66 20.69 -11.43
N LEU A 224 8.37 20.58 -11.12
CA LEU A 224 7.53 19.48 -11.58
C LEU A 224 7.46 19.40 -13.11
N TRP A 225 7.24 20.53 -13.80
CA TRP A 225 7.19 20.51 -15.26
C TRP A 225 8.53 20.19 -15.89
N LEU A 226 9.65 20.68 -15.33
CA LEU A 226 10.98 20.32 -15.81
C LEU A 226 11.26 18.82 -15.62
N ASP A 227 10.93 18.28 -14.46
CA ASP A 227 11.06 16.86 -14.16
C ASP A 227 10.24 15.99 -15.13
N ARG A 228 8.97 16.37 -15.34
CA ARG A 228 8.08 15.69 -16.30
C ARG A 228 8.62 15.80 -17.73
N TRP A 229 9.13 16.96 -18.12
CA TRP A 229 9.73 17.15 -19.44
C TRP A 229 10.95 16.25 -19.66
N LEU A 230 11.83 16.12 -18.67
CA LEU A 230 13.00 15.23 -18.73
C LEU A 230 12.59 13.77 -18.88
N VAL A 231 11.66 13.30 -18.04
CA VAL A 231 11.16 11.91 -18.07
C VAL A 231 10.52 11.59 -19.42
N MET A 232 9.64 12.48 -19.92
CA MET A 232 8.99 12.28 -21.23
C MET A 232 9.94 12.40 -22.42
N SER A 233 11.14 12.96 -22.22
CA SER A 233 12.20 13.01 -23.24
C SER A 233 13.18 11.82 -23.15
N GLY A 234 12.92 10.83 -22.27
CA GLY A 234 13.77 9.66 -22.08
C GLY A 234 15.12 9.96 -21.42
N LYS A 235 15.18 10.98 -20.54
CA LYS A 235 16.42 11.44 -19.90
C LYS A 235 16.47 11.07 -18.41
N ASP A 236 17.64 10.68 -17.90
CA ASP A 236 17.83 10.18 -16.53
C ASP A 236 18.04 11.28 -15.47
N LYS A 237 17.63 12.52 -15.78
CA LYS A 237 17.84 13.72 -14.94
C LYS A 237 19.30 14.01 -14.56
N SER A 238 20.26 13.43 -15.30
CA SER A 238 21.67 13.77 -15.16
C SER A 238 21.91 15.23 -15.57
N VAL A 239 22.91 15.89 -14.97
CA VAL A 239 23.32 17.24 -15.37
C VAL A 239 23.65 17.29 -16.87
N ASN A 240 24.23 16.22 -17.41
CA ASN A 240 24.53 16.13 -18.84
C ASN A 240 23.28 16.03 -19.70
N ASP A 241 22.27 15.28 -19.25
CA ASP A 241 21.01 15.14 -19.98
C ASP A 241 20.20 16.43 -19.97
N VAL A 242 20.17 17.15 -18.84
CA VAL A 242 19.53 18.47 -18.77
C VAL A 242 20.24 19.43 -19.74
N LYS A 243 21.58 19.44 -19.77
CA LYS A 243 22.33 20.28 -20.71
C LYS A 243 22.02 19.91 -22.17
N ASP A 244 22.06 18.62 -22.49
CA ASP A 244 21.78 18.14 -23.84
C ASP A 244 20.35 18.50 -24.29
N LEU A 245 19.36 18.33 -23.41
CA LEU A 245 17.97 18.69 -23.67
C LEU A 245 17.79 20.21 -23.90
N MET A 246 18.48 21.04 -23.12
CA MET A 246 18.44 22.51 -23.31
C MET A 246 19.11 22.92 -24.63
N ILE A 247 20.18 22.24 -25.04
CA ILE A 247 20.84 22.48 -26.33
C ILE A 247 19.93 22.04 -27.48
N GLN A 248 19.31 20.85 -27.38
CA GLN A 248 18.35 20.36 -28.38
C GLN A 248 17.21 21.37 -28.58
N GLU A 249 16.61 21.87 -27.50
CA GLU A 249 15.57 22.90 -27.57
C GLU A 249 16.06 24.15 -28.32
N GLN A 250 17.21 24.69 -27.91
CA GLN A 250 17.74 25.93 -28.48
C GLN A 250 18.06 25.79 -29.98
N VAL A 251 18.53 24.61 -30.40
CA VAL A 251 18.81 24.31 -31.80
C VAL A 251 17.51 24.19 -32.60
N LEU A 252 16.51 23.48 -32.06
CA LEU A 252 15.20 23.32 -32.71
C LEU A 252 14.48 24.67 -32.90
N GLU A 253 14.56 25.57 -31.93
CA GLU A 253 13.95 26.91 -32.03
C GLU A 253 14.57 27.77 -33.14
N GLY A 254 15.84 27.52 -33.49
CA GLY A 254 16.53 28.21 -34.58
C GLY A 254 16.29 27.63 -35.98
N MET A 255 15.59 26.49 -36.09
CA MET A 255 15.43 25.78 -37.37
C MET A 255 14.12 26.12 -38.09
N PRO A 256 14.09 26.05 -39.44
CA PRO A 256 12.85 26.12 -40.20
C PRO A 256 11.90 24.96 -39.86
N GLN A 257 10.59 25.22 -39.83
CA GLN A 257 9.57 24.23 -39.43
C GLN A 257 9.61 22.92 -40.24
N GLU A 258 9.91 23.00 -41.54
CA GLU A 258 10.06 21.81 -42.40
C GLU A 258 11.16 20.87 -41.89
N LEU A 259 12.29 21.45 -41.45
CA LEU A 259 13.43 20.70 -40.93
C LEU A 259 13.14 20.13 -39.55
N VAL A 260 12.50 20.92 -38.68
CA VAL A 260 12.04 20.45 -37.36
C VAL A 260 11.15 19.23 -37.50
N THR A 261 10.18 19.25 -38.42
CA THR A 261 9.26 18.12 -38.65
C THR A 261 10.03 16.86 -39.05
N TYR A 262 10.94 16.96 -40.03
CA TYR A 262 11.78 15.86 -40.48
C TYR A 262 12.66 15.25 -39.36
N ILE A 263 13.20 16.10 -38.48
CA ILE A 263 14.05 15.67 -37.37
C ILE A 263 13.20 15.01 -36.28
N MET A 264 12.07 15.61 -35.91
CA MET A 264 11.21 15.11 -34.84
C MET A 264 10.57 13.76 -35.20
N ASP A 265 10.26 13.51 -36.48
CA ASP A 265 9.80 12.20 -36.96
C ASP A 265 10.81 11.08 -36.70
N ARG A 266 12.10 11.41 -36.57
CA ARG A 266 13.19 10.46 -36.29
C ARG A 266 13.58 10.36 -34.83
N LYS A 267 12.97 11.17 -33.95
CA LYS A 267 13.14 11.13 -32.49
C LYS A 267 14.61 11.03 -32.03
N PRO A 268 15.46 12.05 -32.31
CA PRO A 268 16.87 12.01 -31.92
C PRO A 268 17.04 11.98 -30.39
N GLU A 269 17.93 11.11 -29.91
CA GLU A 269 18.20 10.97 -28.49
C GLU A 269 19.14 12.06 -27.98
N THR A 270 20.01 12.63 -28.82
CA THR A 270 21.03 13.62 -28.41
C THR A 270 21.09 14.86 -29.32
N ALA A 271 21.65 15.96 -28.82
CA ALA A 271 21.88 17.16 -29.63
C ALA A 271 22.83 16.89 -30.81
N LYS A 272 23.78 15.96 -30.64
CA LYS A 272 24.72 15.56 -31.69
C LYS A 272 24.03 14.79 -32.82
N GLU A 273 23.14 13.87 -32.45
CA GLU A 273 22.35 13.14 -33.42
C GLU A 273 21.41 14.07 -34.19
N LEU A 274 20.75 14.99 -33.47
CA LEU A 274 19.93 16.04 -34.06
C LEU A 274 20.70 16.85 -35.10
N ALA A 275 21.92 17.31 -34.77
CA ALA A 275 22.77 18.04 -35.70
C ALA A 275 23.12 17.20 -36.93
N SER A 276 23.41 15.90 -36.73
CA SER A 276 23.77 14.97 -37.82
C SER A 276 22.59 14.75 -38.79
N LEU A 277 21.37 14.63 -38.25
CA LEU A 277 20.14 14.54 -39.04
C LEU A 277 19.87 15.83 -39.81
N ALA A 278 20.10 16.99 -39.18
CA ALA A 278 19.94 18.28 -39.82
C ALA A 278 20.89 18.44 -41.01
N THR A 279 22.19 18.14 -40.82
CA THR A 279 23.18 18.17 -41.90
C THR A 279 22.81 17.21 -43.04
N THR A 280 22.39 15.99 -42.72
CA THR A 280 21.97 15.00 -43.72
C THR A 280 20.80 15.49 -44.56
N TYR A 281 19.82 16.17 -43.94
CA TYR A 281 18.68 16.77 -44.64
C TYR A 281 19.12 17.89 -45.59
N GLU A 282 19.96 18.80 -45.12
CA GLU A 282 20.47 19.92 -45.92
C GLU A 282 21.27 19.42 -47.13
N GLU A 283 22.13 18.42 -46.95
CA GLU A 283 22.86 17.81 -48.05
C GLU A 283 21.94 17.15 -49.09
N ALA A 284 20.91 16.42 -48.64
CA ALA A 284 19.93 15.81 -49.54
C ALA A 284 19.16 16.86 -50.35
N ARG A 285 18.80 17.98 -49.72
CA ARG A 285 18.14 19.12 -50.38
C ARG A 285 19.08 19.89 -51.31
N ALA A 286 20.36 19.96 -50.99
CA ALA A 286 21.37 20.55 -51.86
C ALA A 286 21.64 19.68 -53.11
N ARG A 287 21.66 18.35 -52.97
CA ARG A 287 21.81 17.40 -54.08
C ARG A 287 20.64 17.50 -55.07
N THR A 288 19.41 17.61 -54.57
CA THR A 288 18.21 17.76 -55.41
C THR A 288 18.17 19.11 -56.13
N LYS A 289 18.52 20.22 -55.47
CA LYS A 289 18.64 21.54 -56.13
C LYS A 289 19.66 21.57 -57.27
N LYS A 290 20.82 20.91 -57.10
CA LYS A 290 21.84 20.83 -58.16
C LYS A 290 21.37 20.05 -59.39
N HIS A 291 20.52 19.04 -59.21
CA HIS A 291 19.98 18.23 -60.31
C HIS A 291 18.95 19.00 -61.14
N THR A 292 18.17 19.91 -60.52
CA THR A 292 17.17 20.71 -61.23
C THR A 292 17.77 21.88 -61.99
N THR A 293 18.91 22.44 -61.55
CA THR A 293 19.57 23.58 -62.24
C THR A 293 20.42 23.17 -63.44
N ASN A 294 20.80 21.90 -63.56
CA ASN A 294 21.62 21.39 -64.67
C ASN A 294 20.80 20.88 -65.88
N GLY A 295 19.47 20.88 -65.81
CA GLY A 295 18.59 20.44 -66.92
C GLY A 295 18.11 21.57 -67.84
N GLY A 296 18.49 22.83 -67.58
CA GLY A 296 17.97 24.01 -68.27
C GLY A 296 19.03 24.79 -69.04
N SER A 297 19.93 24.12 -69.79
CA SER A 297 20.76 24.82 -70.76
C SER A 297 21.29 23.87 -71.85
N SER A 298 20.48 23.60 -72.88
CA SER A 298 21.02 23.25 -74.20
C SER A 298 19.96 23.29 -75.31
N GLY A 299 20.23 24.09 -76.34
CA GLY A 299 19.71 23.94 -77.71
C GLY A 299 18.53 24.87 -78.05
N GLY A 300 18.60 25.76 -79.03
CA GLY A 300 19.63 25.97 -80.03
C GLY A 300 19.20 27.09 -80.98
N ASN A 301 20.17 27.94 -81.30
CA ASN A 301 20.10 28.95 -82.35
C ASN A 301 19.78 28.26 -83.68
N ARG A 302 18.69 28.64 -84.35
CA ARG A 302 18.45 28.30 -85.76
C ARG A 302 18.20 29.58 -86.55
N SER A 303 19.29 30.04 -87.17
CA SER A 303 19.25 30.89 -88.35
C SER A 303 18.35 30.25 -89.41
N GLY A 304 17.37 30.99 -89.87
CA GLY A 304 16.52 30.63 -90.99
C GLY A 304 16.24 31.89 -91.79
N ASP A 305 17.04 32.10 -92.83
CA ASP A 305 16.71 32.95 -93.97
C ASP A 305 15.23 32.77 -94.36
N ASN A 306 14.48 33.86 -94.52
CA ASN A 306 13.47 33.88 -95.57
C ASN A 306 13.39 35.22 -96.28
N LYS A 307 13.51 35.11 -97.60
CA LYS A 307 13.47 36.16 -98.60
C LYS A 307 12.01 36.60 -98.84
N ARG A 308 11.83 37.93 -98.99
CA ARG A 308 11.16 38.62 -100.13
C ARG A 308 9.72 38.20 -100.48
N TRP A 309 8.77 39.16 -100.44
CA TRP A 309 8.14 39.80 -101.61
C TRP A 309 6.82 40.53 -101.28
N ILE A 310 6.71 41.72 -101.89
CA ILE A 310 5.56 42.63 -102.12
C ILE A 310 5.03 43.37 -100.90
#